data_AF-A0A2R8ZW10-F1
#
_entry.id   AF-A0A2R8ZW10-F1
#
_cell.length_a   1.000
_cell.length_b   1.000
_cell.length_c   1.000
_cell.angle_alpha   90.00
_cell.angle_beta   90.00
_cell.angle_gamma   90.00
#
_symmetry.space_group_name_H-M   'P 1'
#
loop_
_entity.id
_entity.type
_entity.pdbx_description
1 polymer ?
#
loop_
_entity_poly.entity_id
_entity_poly.type
_entity_poly.pdbx_seq_one_letter_code
_entity_poly.pdbx_strand_id
1 'polypeptide(L)'
;MTVNKIMVHADYNELHRIGSDITLLQLHRHVEFSSHILPACLPEPITWLAPDSSCWISGWGMVTEDVFLPEPFQLQEVGVMDNSVCGSFFQPQYPGQPSSSDYTIHEDMLCAGDLITGKAICRCGELRLREEVYRPSKTPGVPSSAR
;
A
#
# COMPACT_ATOMS: atom_id res chain seq x y z
N MET A 1 22.18 12.50 -17.28
CA MET A 1 21.70 13.24 -16.08
C MET A 1 22.28 12.53 -14.87
N THR A 2 22.98 13.23 -13.98
CA THR A 2 23.67 12.63 -12.82
C THR A 2 23.23 13.33 -11.54
N VAL A 3 23.33 12.62 -10.42
CA VAL A 3 23.07 13.16 -9.08
C VAL A 3 24.33 13.85 -8.56
N ASN A 4 24.18 15.05 -8.03
CA ASN A 4 25.24 15.83 -7.38
C ASN A 4 25.30 15.58 -5.88
N LYS A 5 24.14 15.50 -5.24
CA LYS A 5 24.02 15.35 -3.78
C LYS A 5 22.80 14.51 -3.42
N ILE A 6 22.96 13.68 -2.41
CA ILE A 6 21.89 12.91 -1.76
C ILE A 6 21.69 13.53 -0.37
N MET A 7 20.44 13.85 -0.02
CA MET A 7 20.07 14.46 1.25
C MET A 7 18.99 13.60 1.91
N VAL A 8 19.42 12.70 2.79
CA VAL A 8 18.54 11.80 3.55
C VAL A 8 17.90 12.59 4.71
N HIS A 9 16.64 12.30 5.03
CA HIS A 9 15.98 12.88 6.20
C HIS A 9 16.77 12.56 7.48
N ALA A 10 16.95 13.54 8.36
CA ALA A 10 17.76 13.37 9.57
C ALA A 10 17.21 12.29 10.51
N ASP A 11 15.89 12.14 10.53
CA ASP A 11 15.19 11.19 11.42
C ASP A 11 14.89 9.83 10.77
N TYR A 12 15.48 9.53 9.59
CA TYR A 12 15.27 8.25 8.91
C TYR A 12 15.68 7.08 9.81
N ASN A 13 14.73 6.19 10.14
CA ASN A 13 14.92 5.07 11.08
C ASN A 13 15.34 5.45 12.52
N GLU A 14 15.29 6.73 12.92
CA GLU A 14 15.74 7.14 14.25
C GLU A 14 14.69 6.85 15.34
N LEU A 15 13.42 7.22 15.10
CA LEU A 15 12.33 7.03 16.08
C LEU A 15 11.65 5.66 15.96
N HIS A 16 11.46 5.19 14.73
CA HIS A 16 10.86 3.90 14.41
C HIS A 16 11.34 3.41 13.05
N ARG A 17 11.24 2.09 12.84
CA ARG A 17 11.63 1.45 11.58
C ARG A 17 10.80 2.01 10.42
N ILE A 18 11.46 2.31 9.31
CA ILE A 18 10.93 2.93 8.09
C ILE A 18 10.30 4.31 8.35
N GLY A 19 10.56 4.91 9.52
CA GLY A 19 10.16 6.29 9.79
C GLY A 19 10.94 7.29 8.97
N SER A 20 10.27 8.39 8.61
CA SER A 20 10.83 9.48 7.81
C SER A 20 11.53 8.99 6.54
N ASP A 21 10.93 8.01 5.86
CA ASP A 21 11.45 7.40 4.63
C ASP A 21 11.27 8.35 3.42
N ILE A 22 12.07 9.42 3.43
CA ILE A 22 12.11 10.43 2.38
C ILE A 22 13.56 10.89 2.16
N THR A 23 13.92 11.14 0.90
CA THR A 23 15.26 11.62 0.52
C THR A 23 15.14 12.57 -0.66
N LEU A 24 15.95 13.63 -0.66
CA LEU A 24 16.06 14.55 -1.78
C LEU A 24 17.32 14.25 -2.60
N LEU A 25 17.16 14.22 -3.93
CA LEU A 25 18.25 14.08 -4.88
C LEU A 25 18.47 15.41 -5.59
N GLN A 26 19.61 16.05 -5.37
CA GLN A 26 20.00 17.23 -6.11
C GLN A 26 20.69 16.82 -7.41
N LEU A 27 20.15 17.27 -8.53
CA LEU A 27 20.70 17.01 -9.85
C LEU A 27 21.94 17.87 -10.11
N HIS A 28 22.90 17.35 -10.88
CA HIS A 28 24.11 18.09 -11.25
C HIS A 28 23.84 19.26 -12.20
N ARG A 29 22.77 19.16 -12.98
CA ARG A 29 22.26 20.24 -13.84
C ARG A 29 20.75 20.31 -13.71
N HIS A 30 20.21 21.52 -13.84
CA HIS A 30 18.78 21.73 -13.91
C HIS A 30 18.19 21.02 -15.14
N VAL A 31 16.93 20.61 -15.02
CA VAL A 31 16.18 20.02 -16.13
C VAL A 31 15.42 21.13 -16.82
N GLU A 32 15.45 21.13 -18.16
CA GLU A 32 14.62 22.01 -18.96
C GLU A 32 13.18 21.50 -18.95
N PHE A 33 12.25 22.36 -18.56
CA PHE A 33 10.83 22.00 -18.52
C PHE A 33 10.25 21.91 -19.93
N SER A 34 9.30 20.99 -20.08
CA SER A 34 8.60 20.75 -21.34
C SER A 34 7.17 20.27 -21.06
N SER A 35 6.39 20.00 -22.10
CA SER A 35 5.06 19.39 -21.95
C SER A 35 5.09 17.99 -21.28
N HIS A 36 6.26 17.34 -21.24
CA HIS A 36 6.44 16.01 -20.63
C HIS A 36 7.23 16.07 -19.31
N ILE A 37 7.78 17.23 -18.93
CA ILE A 37 8.61 17.39 -17.73
C ILE A 37 8.14 18.61 -16.97
N LEU A 38 7.43 18.37 -15.87
CA LEU A 38 6.93 19.39 -14.95
C LEU A 38 7.14 18.92 -13.50
N PRO A 39 7.43 19.84 -12.57
CA PRO A 39 7.53 19.50 -11.16
C PRO A 39 6.17 19.14 -10.56
N ALA A 40 6.16 18.22 -9.59
CA ALA A 40 4.98 18.01 -8.74
C ALA A 40 4.88 19.12 -7.69
N CYS A 41 3.65 19.45 -7.28
CA CYS A 41 3.42 20.38 -6.18
C CYS A 41 3.73 19.73 -4.83
N LEU A 42 4.28 20.50 -3.90
CA LEU A 42 4.37 20.10 -2.50
C LEU A 42 3.08 20.51 -1.77
N PRO A 43 2.57 19.67 -0.86
CA PRO A 43 1.45 20.06 0.00
C PRO A 43 1.86 21.17 0.96
N GLU A 44 0.88 21.93 1.47
CA GLU A 44 1.13 22.87 2.56
C GLU A 44 1.54 22.10 3.82
N PRO A 45 2.36 22.71 4.70
CA PRO A 45 2.68 22.10 6.00
C PRO A 45 1.39 21.71 6.74
N ILE A 46 1.35 20.52 7.32
CA ILE A 46 0.21 20.04 8.12
C ILE A 46 -1.07 19.84 7.26
N THR A 47 -0.93 19.64 5.96
CA THR A 47 -2.06 19.23 5.11
C THR A 47 -2.60 17.88 5.59
N TRP A 48 -3.88 17.84 5.96
CA TRP A 48 -4.60 16.61 6.26
C TRP A 48 -5.38 16.14 5.04
N LEU A 49 -5.21 14.88 4.66
CA LEU A 49 -5.96 14.24 3.59
C LEU A 49 -7.10 13.43 4.22
N ALA A 50 -8.34 13.75 3.86
CA ALA A 50 -9.50 13.00 4.36
C ALA A 50 -9.48 11.56 3.82
N PRO A 51 -9.92 10.57 4.61
CA PRO A 51 -10.25 9.25 4.07
C PRO A 51 -11.16 9.36 2.85
N ASP A 52 -11.01 8.45 1.91
CA ASP A 52 -11.70 8.40 0.62
C ASP A 52 -11.37 9.55 -0.36
N SER A 53 -10.43 10.44 -0.01
CA SER A 53 -9.90 11.41 -0.98
C SER A 53 -9.24 10.67 -2.15
N SER A 54 -9.67 10.97 -3.39
CA SER A 54 -9.04 10.42 -4.60
C SER A 54 -7.58 10.87 -4.71
N CYS A 55 -6.70 9.92 -4.99
CA CYS A 55 -5.31 10.18 -5.32
C CYS A 55 -4.86 9.29 -6.50
N TRP A 56 -3.75 9.66 -7.11
CA TRP A 56 -3.21 8.97 -8.28
C TRP A 56 -1.84 8.38 -7.95
N ILE A 57 -1.65 7.13 -8.32
CA ILE A 57 -0.36 6.44 -8.24
C ILE A 57 0.16 6.11 -9.64
N SER A 58 1.47 6.13 -9.82
CA SER A 58 2.16 5.83 -11.09
C SER A 58 3.45 5.08 -10.84
N GLY A 59 3.89 4.28 -11.81
CA GLY A 59 5.17 3.60 -11.79
C GLY A 59 5.25 2.48 -12.81
N TRP A 60 6.46 1.97 -13.03
CA TRP A 60 6.72 0.83 -13.92
C TRP A 60 6.75 -0.52 -13.19
N GLY A 61 6.39 -0.52 -11.91
CA GLY A 61 6.51 -1.66 -11.02
C GLY A 61 5.63 -2.84 -11.40
N MET A 62 5.79 -3.90 -10.62
CA MET A 62 5.00 -5.12 -10.71
C MET A 62 3.58 -4.87 -10.19
N VAL A 63 2.56 -5.22 -10.99
CA VAL A 63 1.15 -5.20 -10.62
C VAL A 63 0.84 -6.35 -9.68
N THR A 64 1.45 -7.52 -9.89
CA THR A 64 1.43 -8.67 -8.97
C THR A 64 2.83 -9.28 -8.95
N GLU A 65 3.13 -10.25 -8.07
CA GLU A 65 4.46 -10.87 -7.95
C GLU A 65 5.09 -11.29 -9.29
N ASP A 66 4.26 -11.69 -10.27
CA ASP A 66 4.71 -12.19 -11.57
C ASP A 66 4.31 -11.32 -12.78
N VAL A 67 3.59 -10.22 -12.58
CA VAL A 67 3.02 -9.42 -13.68
C VAL A 67 3.51 -7.98 -13.64
N PHE A 68 4.24 -7.56 -14.67
CA PHE A 68 4.59 -6.15 -14.90
C PHE A 68 3.36 -5.33 -15.28
N LEU A 69 3.34 -4.05 -14.88
CA LEU A 69 2.34 -3.12 -15.39
C LEU A 69 2.55 -2.96 -16.91
N PRO A 70 1.58 -3.33 -17.77
CA PRO A 70 1.77 -3.23 -19.20
C PRO A 70 1.82 -1.76 -19.64
N GLU A 71 2.54 -1.50 -20.72
CA GLU A 71 2.51 -0.20 -21.39
C GLU A 71 1.05 0.18 -21.72
N PRO A 72 0.66 1.44 -21.50
CA PRO A 72 1.52 2.62 -21.32
C PRO A 72 1.79 3.03 -19.86
N PHE A 73 1.81 2.10 -18.89
CA PHE A 73 2.11 2.37 -17.47
C PHE A 73 1.17 3.40 -16.86
N GLN A 74 -0.12 3.18 -17.06
CA GLN A 74 -1.16 4.15 -16.76
C GLN A 74 -1.22 4.50 -15.27
N LEU A 75 -1.60 5.75 -15.01
CA LEU A 75 -1.99 6.21 -13.68
C LEU A 75 -3.16 5.37 -13.16
N GLN A 76 -3.10 4.98 -11.89
CA GLN A 76 -4.22 4.32 -11.22
C GLN A 76 -4.79 5.28 -10.17
N GLU A 77 -6.11 5.48 -10.22
CA GLU A 77 -6.84 6.18 -9.17
C GLU A 77 -7.10 5.22 -8.00
N VAL A 78 -6.77 5.67 -6.79
CA VAL A 78 -7.01 4.98 -5.51
C VAL A 78 -7.48 5.98 -4.45
N GLY A 79 -8.07 5.48 -3.36
CA GLY A 79 -8.51 6.32 -2.24
C GLY A 79 -7.50 6.37 -1.11
N VAL A 80 -7.41 7.49 -0.41
CA VAL A 80 -6.73 7.57 0.90
C VAL A 80 -7.51 6.72 1.91
N MET A 81 -6.79 5.90 2.67
CA MET A 81 -7.35 5.00 3.66
C MET A 81 -6.98 5.48 5.06
N ASP A 82 -7.92 5.37 5.98
CA ASP A 82 -7.66 5.66 7.39
C ASP A 82 -6.56 4.75 7.97
N ASN A 83 -5.58 5.35 8.64
CA ASN A 83 -4.43 4.62 9.18
C ASN A 83 -4.84 3.57 10.25
N SER A 84 -5.94 3.77 10.97
CA SER A 84 -6.43 2.78 11.93
C SER A 84 -7.02 1.55 11.24
N VAL A 85 -7.76 1.76 10.13
CA VAL A 85 -8.26 0.69 9.27
C VAL A 85 -7.09 -0.06 8.64
N CYS A 86 -6.13 0.68 8.08
CA CYS A 86 -4.93 0.13 7.49
C CYS A 86 -4.11 -0.70 8.50
N GLY A 87 -3.98 -0.20 9.74
CA GLY A 87 -3.24 -0.85 10.82
C GLY A 87 -3.82 -2.21 11.22
N SER A 88 -5.13 -2.41 11.05
CA SER A 88 -5.79 -3.68 11.34
C SER A 88 -5.28 -4.83 10.46
N PHE A 89 -4.81 -4.56 9.24
CA PHE A 89 -4.26 -5.58 8.34
C PHE A 89 -2.89 -6.11 8.78
N PHE A 90 -2.18 -5.39 9.65
CA PHE A 90 -0.87 -5.77 10.17
C PHE A 90 -0.94 -6.44 11.56
N GLN A 91 -2.13 -6.67 12.10
CA GLN A 91 -2.29 -7.34 13.39
C GLN A 91 -2.14 -8.87 13.27
N PRO A 92 -1.58 -9.55 14.29
CA PRO A 92 -1.47 -11.00 14.30
C PRO A 92 -2.86 -11.65 14.23
N GLN A 93 -3.07 -12.51 13.24
CA GLN A 93 -4.39 -13.10 12.95
C GLN A 93 -4.70 -14.32 13.82
N TYR A 94 -3.69 -14.89 14.50
CA TYR A 94 -3.84 -16.10 15.31
C TYR A 94 -3.04 -16.05 16.62
N PRO A 95 -3.53 -16.69 17.71
CA PRO A 95 -2.80 -16.79 18.97
C PRO A 95 -1.44 -17.48 18.76
N GLY A 96 -0.36 -16.81 19.17
CA GLY A 96 1.02 -17.32 19.02
C GLY A 96 1.71 -16.91 17.72
N GLN A 97 1.04 -16.20 16.80
CA GLN A 97 1.72 -15.50 15.72
C GLN A 97 2.52 -14.35 16.36
N PRO A 98 3.84 -14.22 16.09
CA PRO A 98 4.58 -13.06 16.56
C PRO A 98 3.87 -11.82 16.03
N SER A 99 3.47 -10.91 16.92
CA SER A 99 3.00 -9.60 16.48
C SER A 99 4.09 -9.06 15.57
N SER A 100 3.74 -8.69 14.35
CA SER A 100 4.64 -7.88 13.53
C SER A 100 4.63 -6.46 14.11
N SER A 101 5.09 -6.34 15.35
CA SER A 101 5.27 -5.10 16.11
C SER A 101 6.16 -4.12 15.37
N ASP A 102 6.90 -4.62 14.39
CA ASP A 102 7.76 -3.90 13.46
C ASP A 102 7.01 -3.07 12.41
N TYR A 103 5.71 -3.34 12.18
CA TYR A 103 4.90 -2.62 11.20
C TYR A 103 3.73 -1.92 11.90
N THR A 104 4.07 -0.89 12.68
CA THR A 104 3.09 0.09 13.18
C THR A 104 3.04 1.23 12.17
N ILE A 105 1.83 1.68 11.82
CA ILE A 105 1.65 2.85 10.95
C ILE A 105 1.77 4.09 11.83
N HIS A 106 2.74 4.94 11.49
CA HIS A 106 3.06 6.14 12.25
C HIS A 106 2.43 7.41 11.64
N GLU A 107 2.45 8.52 12.37
CA GLU A 107 1.81 9.79 11.95
C GLU A 107 2.48 10.43 10.73
N ASP A 108 3.74 10.06 10.44
CA ASP A 108 4.50 10.45 9.26
C ASP A 108 4.21 9.55 8.03
N MET A 109 3.26 8.61 8.16
CA MET A 109 2.84 7.67 7.13
C MET A 109 1.36 7.85 6.77
N LEU A 110 0.99 7.50 5.54
CA LEU A 110 -0.40 7.41 5.09
C LEU A 110 -0.64 6.10 4.35
N CYS A 111 -1.87 5.62 4.39
CA CYS A 111 -2.31 4.50 3.55
C CYS A 111 -3.16 4.96 2.38
N ALA A 112 -3.02 4.29 1.25
CA ALA A 112 -3.86 4.50 0.07
C ALA A 112 -4.01 3.21 -0.71
N GLY A 113 -5.21 2.98 -1.25
CA GLY A 113 -5.56 1.79 -2.01
C GLY A 113 -7.06 1.64 -2.16
N ASP A 114 -7.47 0.76 -3.05
CA ASP A 114 -8.87 0.38 -3.23
C ASP A 114 -9.04 -1.09 -2.85
N LEU A 115 -9.73 -1.32 -1.72
CA LEU A 115 -9.97 -2.66 -1.19
C LEU A 115 -10.99 -3.45 -2.02
N ILE A 116 -11.82 -2.77 -2.82
CA ILE A 116 -12.86 -3.39 -3.65
C ILE A 116 -12.26 -3.83 -4.99
N THR A 117 -11.53 -2.93 -5.65
CA THR A 117 -10.95 -3.21 -6.97
C THR A 117 -9.55 -3.81 -6.90
N GLY A 118 -8.93 -3.81 -5.71
CA GLY A 118 -7.57 -4.29 -5.47
C GLY A 118 -6.49 -3.38 -6.07
N LYS A 119 -6.82 -2.15 -6.48
CA LYS A 119 -5.84 -1.18 -7.01
C LYS A 119 -4.97 -0.65 -5.88
N ALA A 120 -3.67 -0.76 -6.06
CA ALA A 120 -2.63 -0.25 -5.16
C ALA A 120 -1.29 -0.18 -5.95
N ILE A 121 -0.20 0.28 -5.31
CA ILE A 121 1.14 0.38 -5.93
C ILE A 121 1.58 -0.97 -6.49
N CYS A 122 1.39 -2.02 -5.70
CA CYS A 122 1.34 -3.41 -6.12
C CYS A 122 -0.06 -3.90 -5.78
N ARG A 123 -0.76 -4.63 -6.67
CA ARG A 123 -2.01 -5.27 -6.28
C ARG A 123 -1.69 -6.24 -5.16
N CYS A 124 -2.24 -5.98 -3.99
CA CYS A 124 -2.34 -6.99 -2.97
C CYS A 124 -3.18 -8.11 -3.60
N GLY A 125 -2.60 -9.30 -3.75
CA GLY A 125 -3.31 -10.45 -4.32
C GLY A 125 -4.67 -10.56 -3.67
N GLU A 126 -5.70 -10.73 -4.49
CA GLU A 126 -7.12 -10.77 -4.14
C GLU A 126 -7.30 -11.17 -2.67
N LEU A 127 -7.53 -10.19 -1.79
CA LEU A 127 -8.06 -10.45 -0.47
C LEU A 127 -9.42 -11.09 -0.75
N ARG A 128 -9.42 -12.42 -0.92
CA ARG A 128 -10.61 -13.21 -0.67
C ARG A 128 -10.97 -12.84 0.75
N LEU A 129 -11.89 -11.89 0.89
CA LEU A 129 -12.91 -11.96 1.91
C LEU A 129 -13.39 -13.40 1.80
N ARG A 130 -12.83 -14.30 2.62
CA ARG A 130 -13.44 -15.60 2.83
C ARG A 130 -14.74 -15.22 3.49
N GLU A 131 -15.79 -15.07 2.67
CA GLU A 131 -17.14 -15.28 3.14
C GLU A 131 -17.06 -16.53 4.00
N GLU A 132 -17.33 -16.36 5.29
CA GLU A 132 -17.44 -17.47 6.21
C GLU A 132 -18.42 -18.45 5.59
N VAL A 133 -17.90 -19.57 5.06
CA VAL A 133 -18.75 -20.67 4.63
C VAL A 133 -19.35 -21.24 5.91
N TYR A 134 -20.52 -20.73 6.27
CA TYR A 134 -21.48 -21.40 7.14
C TYR A 134 -21.69 -22.81 6.59
N ARG A 135 -20.93 -23.78 7.09
CA ARG A 135 -21.21 -25.20 6.91
C ARG A 135 -22.17 -25.62 8.02
N PRO A 136 -23.45 -25.88 7.74
CA PRO A 136 -24.27 -26.59 8.72
C PRO A 136 -23.64 -27.96 8.94
N SER A 137 -23.37 -28.27 10.21
CA SER A 137 -22.87 -29.56 10.66
C SER A 137 -23.77 -30.70 10.14
N LYS A 138 -23.23 -31.58 9.29
CA LYS A 138 -23.90 -32.85 8.95
C LYS A 138 -24.03 -33.69 10.23
N THR A 139 -25.26 -34.00 10.60
CA THR A 139 -25.59 -35.00 11.63
C THR A 139 -25.15 -36.40 11.18
N PRO A 140 -24.82 -37.33 12.11
CA PRO A 140 -24.35 -38.67 11.78
C PRO A 140 -25.49 -39.55 11.24
N GLY A 141 -25.12 -40.49 10.38
CA GLY A 141 -26.03 -41.20 9.48
C GLY A 141 -26.94 -42.28 10.10
N VAL A 142 -27.90 -42.70 9.28
CA VAL A 142 -28.72 -43.91 9.46
C VAL A 142 -28.39 -44.85 8.30
N PRO A 143 -28.07 -46.15 8.54
CA PRO A 143 -27.78 -47.09 7.47
C PRO A 143 -29.07 -47.71 6.95
N SER A 144 -29.37 -47.57 5.65
CA SER A 144 -30.40 -48.38 4.99
C SER A 144 -29.77 -49.58 4.31
N SER A 145 -30.02 -50.76 4.88
CA SER A 145 -29.79 -52.07 4.27
C SER A 145 -30.58 -52.21 2.97
N ALA A 146 -29.90 -52.48 1.86
CA ALA A 146 -30.54 -52.94 0.63
C ALA A 146 -30.64 -54.48 0.65
N ARG A 147 -31.85 -54.99 0.43
CA ARG A 147 -32.13 -56.33 -0.06
C ARG A 147 -33.03 -56.15 -1.28
#